data_AF-A0A7C2VII7-F1
#
_entry.id   AF-A0A7C2VII7-F1
#
_cell.length_a   1.000
_cell.length_b   1.000
_cell.length_c   1.000
_cell.angle_alpha   90.00
_cell.angle_beta   90.00
_cell.angle_gamma   90.00
#
_symmetry.space_group_name_H-M   'P 1'
#
loop_
_entity.id
_entity.type
_entity.pdbx_description
1 polymer ?
#
loop_
_entity_poly.entity_id
_entity_poly.type
_entity_poly.pdbx_seq_one_letter_code
_entity_poly.pdbx_strand_id
1 'polypeptide(L)'
;MERFLLFSIIGFVLGVGFVELTHRLVKKGFLNFYMLSLPLKLFLWAFALYTSYIFYGFLSFIACLLGFIFGFLFTLILRGFVKDGRPKDA
;
A
#
# COMPACT_ATOMS: atom_id res chain seq x y z
N MET A 1 3.22 19.00 -13.74
CA MET A 1 2.07 18.07 -13.81
C MET A 1 2.53 16.62 -13.82
N GLU A 2 3.48 16.24 -14.68
CA GLU A 2 4.02 14.87 -14.79
C GLU A 2 4.58 14.30 -13.48
N ARG A 3 5.34 15.10 -12.72
CA ARG A 3 5.95 14.66 -11.45
C ARG A 3 4.90 14.34 -10.37
N PHE A 4 3.83 15.12 -10.32
CA PHE A 4 2.72 14.87 -9.38
C PHE A 4 2.07 13.52 -9.67
N LEU A 5 1.82 13.25 -10.96
CA LEU A 5 1.22 12.01 -11.43
C LEU A 5 2.12 10.80 -11.13
N LEU A 6 3.43 10.93 -11.33
CA LEU A 6 4.41 9.91 -10.99
C LEU A 6 4.38 9.52 -9.51
N PHE A 7 4.38 10.50 -8.59
CA PHE A 7 4.31 10.20 -7.15
C PHE A 7 2.97 9.62 -6.71
N SER A 8 1.87 10.05 -7.33
CA SER A 8 0.56 9.42 -7.11
C SER A 8 0.55 7.95 -7.55
N ILE A 9 1.16 7.62 -8.70
CA ILE A 9 1.29 6.24 -9.17
C ILE A 9 2.18 5.42 -8.22
N ILE A 10 3.33 5.95 -7.81
CA ILE A 10 4.23 5.24 -6.88
C ILE A 10 3.51 4.96 -5.56
N GLY A 11 2.87 5.97 -4.99
CA GLY A 11 2.05 5.82 -3.79
C GLY A 11 1.00 4.73 -3.98
N PHE A 12 0.25 4.78 -5.08
CA PHE A 12 -0.79 3.80 -5.40
C PHE A 12 -0.25 2.37 -5.48
N VAL A 13 0.84 2.15 -6.22
CA VAL A 13 1.48 0.83 -6.36
C VAL A 13 1.96 0.31 -5.01
N LEU A 14 2.53 1.17 -4.16
CA LEU A 14 2.92 0.80 -2.80
C LEU A 14 1.71 0.43 -1.94
N GLY A 15 0.60 1.17 -2.05
CA GLY A 15 -0.65 0.86 -1.33
C GLY A 15 -1.24 -0.49 -1.74
N VAL A 16 -1.29 -0.76 -3.05
CA VAL A 16 -1.71 -2.07 -3.59
C VAL A 16 -0.78 -3.18 -3.12
N GLY A 17 0.53 -3.00 -3.27
CA GLY A 17 1.54 -3.97 -2.88
C GLY A 17 1.50 -4.30 -1.39
N PHE A 18 1.25 -3.29 -0.54
CA PHE A 18 1.12 -3.45 0.90
C PHE A 18 0.01 -4.44 1.26
N VAL A 19 -1.19 -4.24 0.69
CA VAL A 19 -2.35 -5.09 0.92
C VAL A 19 -2.16 -6.48 0.29
N GLU A 20 -1.65 -6.53 -0.93
CA GLU A 20 -1.43 -7.76 -1.69
C GLU A 20 -0.44 -8.70 -0.99
N LEU A 21 0.70 -8.17 -0.53
CA LEU A 21 1.70 -8.93 0.23
C LEU A 21 1.13 -9.42 1.55
N THR A 22 0.40 -8.56 2.26
CA THR A 22 -0.27 -8.91 3.51
C THR A 22 -1.23 -10.09 3.30
N HIS A 23 -2.09 -10.01 2.29
CA HIS A 23 -3.01 -11.09 1.99
C HIS A 23 -2.31 -12.39 1.62
N ARG A 24 -1.29 -12.35 0.76
CA ARG A 24 -0.55 -13.56 0.34
C ARG A 24 0.11 -14.26 1.53
N LEU A 25 0.66 -13.50 2.46
CA LEU A 25 1.30 -14.04 3.67
C LEU A 25 0.28 -14.65 4.63
N VAL A 26 -0.86 -13.98 4.83
CA VAL A 26 -1.96 -14.49 5.66
C VAL A 26 -2.57 -15.76 5.06
N LYS A 27 -2.90 -15.76 3.76
CA LYS A 27 -3.53 -16.91 3.08
C LYS A 27 -2.63 -18.14 3.02
N LYS A 28 -1.31 -17.96 2.98
CA LYS A 28 -0.34 -19.07 3.01
C LYS A 28 -0.04 -19.57 4.44
N GLY A 29 -0.70 -19.02 5.47
CA GLY A 29 -0.51 -19.42 6.87
C GLY A 29 0.81 -18.95 7.49
N PHE A 30 1.54 -18.05 6.82
CA PHE A 30 2.85 -17.57 7.27
C PHE A 30 2.73 -16.35 8.20
N LEU A 31 2.00 -16.47 9.30
CA LEU A 31 1.77 -15.37 10.26
C LEU A 31 3.08 -14.80 10.86
N ASN A 32 4.08 -15.66 11.09
CA ASN A 32 5.40 -15.21 11.56
C ASN A 32 6.11 -14.34 10.52
N PHE A 33 6.02 -14.69 9.23
CA PHE A 33 6.55 -13.86 8.15
C PHE A 33 5.70 -12.60 7.91
N TYR A 34 4.40 -12.64 8.21
CA TYR A 34 3.59 -11.43 8.21
C TYR A 34 4.12 -10.41 9.21
N MET A 35 4.35 -10.81 10.46
CA MET A 35 4.93 -9.94 11.50
C MET A 35 6.31 -9.42 11.11
N LEU A 36 7.15 -10.25 10.51
CA LEU A 36 8.48 -9.84 10.04
C LEU A 36 8.43 -8.91 8.81
N SER A 37 7.44 -9.10 7.93
CA SER A 37 7.26 -8.29 6.73
C SER A 37 6.67 -6.90 7.01
N LEU A 38 6.00 -6.73 8.15
CA LEU A 38 5.27 -5.50 8.48
C LEU A 38 6.22 -4.32 8.72
N PRO A 39 7.29 -4.43 9.53
CA PRO A 39 8.33 -3.40 9.63
C PRO A 39 8.95 -3.04 8.27
N LEU A 40 9.24 -4.05 7.44
CA LEU A 40 9.83 -3.83 6.12
C LEU A 40 8.89 -3.04 5.19
N LYS A 41 7.60 -3.40 5.18
CA LYS A 41 6.58 -2.71 4.38
C LYS A 41 6.38 -1.26 4.84
N LEU A 42 6.33 -1.03 6.15
CA LEU A 42 6.23 0.32 6.71
C LEU A 42 7.48 1.14 6.40
N PHE A 43 8.66 0.54 6.48
CA PHE A 43 9.92 1.19 6.11
C PHE A 43 9.93 1.61 4.64
N LEU A 44 9.56 0.71 3.72
CA LEU A 44 9.50 1.02 2.29
C LEU A 44 8.52 2.16 1.98
N TRP A 45 7.37 2.16 2.64
CA TRP A 45 6.39 3.24 2.51
C TRP A 45 6.92 4.57 3.06
N ALA A 46 7.49 4.57 4.27
CA ALA A 46 8.08 5.75 4.88
C ALA A 46 9.25 6.30 4.06
N PHE A 47 10.07 5.41 3.48
CA PHE A 47 11.15 5.77 2.58
C PHE A 47 10.64 6.42 1.28
N ALA A 48 9.56 5.91 0.70
CA ALA A 48 8.93 6.53 -0.48
C ALA A 48 8.37 7.93 -0.16
N LEU A 49 7.72 8.10 0.99
CA LEU A 49 7.27 9.42 1.44
C LEU A 49 8.44 10.38 1.67
N TYR A 50 9.49 9.93 2.36
CA TYR A 50 10.67 10.75 2.63
C TYR A 50 11.36 11.19 1.32
N THR A 51 11.58 10.26 0.39
CA THR A 51 12.18 10.58 -0.91
C THR A 51 11.29 11.53 -1.73
N SER A 52 9.97 11.34 -1.73
CA SER A 52 9.05 12.27 -2.41
C SER A 52 9.13 13.68 -1.83
N TYR A 53 9.33 13.81 -0.51
CA TYR A 53 9.47 15.10 0.16
C TYR A 53 10.81 15.77 -0.12
N ILE A 54 11.93 15.04 0.03
CA ILE A 54 13.28 15.59 -0.13
C ILE A 54 13.56 16.04 -1.57
N PHE A 55 13.17 15.23 -2.55
CA PHE A 55 13.55 15.52 -3.94
C PHE A 55 12.59 16.49 -4.64
N TYR A 56 11.32 16.57 -4.21
CA TYR A 56 10.27 17.26 -4.96
C TYR A 56 9.30 18.08 -4.11
N GLY A 57 9.51 18.14 -2.78
CA GLY A 57 8.80 19.02 -1.87
C GLY A 57 7.44 18.52 -1.39
N PHE A 58 6.73 19.41 -0.68
CA PHE A 58 5.50 19.07 0.06
C PHE A 58 4.33 18.59 -0.81
N LEU A 59 4.17 19.14 -2.02
CA LEU A 59 3.09 18.71 -2.92
C LEU A 59 3.28 17.27 -3.40
N SER A 60 4.52 16.85 -3.69
CA SER A 60 4.83 15.48 -4.08
C SER A 60 4.66 14.50 -2.92
N PHE A 61 4.96 14.93 -1.70
CA PHE A 61 4.64 14.19 -0.47
C PHE A 61 3.13 13.93 -0.35
N ILE A 62 2.30 14.96 -0.49
CA ILE A 62 0.84 14.81 -0.45
C ILE A 62 0.36 13.88 -1.57
N ALA A 63 0.87 14.04 -2.78
CA ALA A 63 0.51 13.21 -3.93
C ALA A 63 0.81 11.73 -3.69
N CYS A 64 1.98 11.42 -3.12
CA CYS A 64 2.40 10.07 -2.76
C CYS A 64 1.54 9.49 -1.62
N LEU A 65 1.24 10.30 -0.60
CA LEU A 65 0.39 9.91 0.52
C LEU A 65 -1.03 9.57 0.07
N LEU A 66 -1.66 10.44 -0.71
CA LEU A 66 -3.00 10.22 -1.24
C LEU A 66 -3.05 9.03 -2.20
N GLY A 67 -2.04 8.88 -3.06
CA GLY A 67 -1.90 7.70 -3.92
C GLY A 67 -1.87 6.41 -3.11
N PHE A 68 -1.08 6.38 -2.04
CA PHE A 68 -1.00 5.22 -1.14
C PHE A 68 -2.33 4.90 -0.47
N ILE A 69 -2.98 5.89 0.14
CA ILE A 69 -4.28 5.69 0.80
C ILE A 69 -5.31 5.16 -0.20
N PHE A 70 -5.35 5.73 -1.40
CA PHE A 70 -6.27 5.28 -2.44
C PHE A 70 -5.98 3.84 -2.88
N GLY A 71 -4.73 3.49 -3.19
CA GLY A 71 -4.35 2.13 -3.58
C GLY A 71 -4.57 1.09 -2.49
N PHE A 72 -4.31 1.46 -1.24
CA PHE A 72 -4.56 0.63 -0.07
C PHE A 72 -6.06 0.32 0.09
N LEU A 73 -6.90 1.37 0.18
CA LEU A 73 -8.34 1.21 0.37
C LEU A 73 -9.00 0.50 -0.82
N PHE A 74 -8.63 0.87 -2.04
CA PHE A 74 -9.15 0.25 -3.25
C PHE A 74 -8.86 -1.26 -3.28
N THR A 75 -7.62 -1.66 -2.96
CA THR A 75 -7.25 -3.08 -2.93
C THR A 75 -7.91 -3.83 -1.78
N LEU A 76 -8.08 -3.19 -0.62
CA LEU A 76 -8.78 -3.76 0.53
C LEU A 76 -10.25 -4.01 0.20
N ILE A 77 -10.93 -3.04 -0.41
CA ILE A 77 -12.31 -3.16 -0.89
C ILE A 77 -12.41 -4.26 -1.94
N LEU A 78 -11.58 -4.23 -2.99
CA LEU A 78 -11.58 -5.28 -4.03
C LEU A 78 -11.41 -6.68 -3.44
N ARG A 79 -10.51 -6.85 -2.47
CA ARG A 79 -10.30 -8.15 -1.84
C ARG A 79 -11.45 -8.56 -0.93
N GLY A 80 -11.98 -7.62 -0.15
CA GLY A 80 -13.12 -7.85 0.75
C GLY A 80 -14.43 -8.15 0.04
N PHE A 81 -14.68 -7.54 -1.13
CA PHE A 81 -15.92 -7.73 -1.89
C PHE A 81 -15.82 -8.77 -3.01
N VAL A 82 -14.70 -8.83 -3.74
CA VAL A 82 -14.65 -9.55 -5.04
C VAL A 82 -13.93 -10.90 -4.95
N LYS A 83 -12.88 -11.03 -4.12
CA LYS A 83 -12.01 -12.23 -4.14
C LYS A 83 -12.18 -13.20 -2.98
N ASP A 84 -12.40 -12.70 -1.77
CA ASP A 84 -12.55 -13.54 -0.57
C ASP A 84 -13.85 -13.17 0.17
N GLY A 85 -14.90 -12.85 -0.60
CA GLY A 85 -16.19 -12.33 -0.14
C GLY A 85 -16.62 -12.93 1.19
N ARG A 86 -17.00 -12.03 2.11
CA ARG A 86 -17.56 -12.21 3.47
C ARG A 86 -17.54 -13.67 3.96
N PRO A 87 -16.86 -14.00 5.08
CA PRO A 87 -16.85 -15.38 5.58
C PRO A 87 -18.26 -15.95 5.52
N LYS A 88 -18.42 -17.11 4.87
CA LYS A 88 -19.71 -17.75 4.60
C LYS A 88 -20.49 -18.14 5.87
N ASP A 89 -19.95 -17.78 7.04
CA ASP A 89 -20.36 -18.24 8.36
C ASP A 89 -20.67 -17.06 9.31
N ALA A 90 -21.03 -15.88 8.79
CA ALA A 90 -21.64 -14.79 9.56
C ALA A 90 -23.14 -14.70 9.30
#